data_AF-A0A1G2VBJ1-F1
#
_entry.id   AF-A0A1G2VBJ1-F1
#
_cell.length_a   1.000
_cell.length_b   1.000
_cell.length_c   1.000
_cell.angle_alpha   90.00
_cell.angle_beta   90.00
_cell.angle_gamma   90.00
#
_symmetry.space_group_name_H-M   'P 1'
#
loop_
_entity.id
_entity.type
_entity.pdbx_description
1 polymer ?
#
loop_
_entity_poly.entity_id
_entity_poly.type
_entity_poly.pdbx_seq_one_letter_code
_entity_poly.pdbx_strand_id
1 'polypeptide(L)'
;MAKPKKQQNKRNHRNNVPHGVIFVDKPAELTSHDVVDRVRRATGVRTVGHTGTLDPIATGLLIVLVGRAATKEQQSYMKLSKEYMVTMELGRVSDTYDADGKCKVSADQEMIKQIDRRVFDRVLSKYMGIVPQTPPPFSAIHVHGVKAYKLARKGERVELQPRNIQIFEIKVIDFQIPFITLIIKCSTGTYIRSLVHAIGKELATGAIMTALRRTAIGPYRVESAQTLDALDTPTV
;
A
#
# COMPACT_ATOMS: atom_id res chain seq x y z
N MET A 1 3.92 -69.76 -11.02
CA MET A 1 2.89 -68.80 -10.57
C MET A 1 3.50 -67.41 -10.57
N ALA A 2 3.14 -66.56 -11.55
CA ALA A 2 3.70 -65.24 -11.76
C ALA A 2 2.81 -64.15 -11.14
N LYS A 3 3.42 -63.20 -10.42
CA LYS A 3 2.76 -62.06 -9.75
C LYS A 3 2.13 -61.12 -10.77
N PRO A 4 0.89 -60.61 -10.57
CA PRO A 4 0.34 -59.59 -11.45
C PRO A 4 0.94 -58.21 -11.15
N LYS A 5 1.21 -57.47 -12.23
CA LYS A 5 1.85 -56.16 -12.27
C LYS A 5 0.97 -55.07 -11.66
N LYS A 6 1.54 -54.23 -10.80
CA LYS A 6 0.96 -52.95 -10.36
C LYS A 6 0.79 -52.02 -11.58
N GLN A 7 -0.44 -51.77 -12.00
CA GLN A 7 -0.75 -50.64 -12.88
C GLN A 7 -0.69 -49.35 -12.06
N GLN A 8 0.39 -48.59 -12.24
CA GLN A 8 0.47 -47.20 -11.83
C GLN A 8 -0.55 -46.40 -12.63
N ASN A 9 -1.62 -45.99 -11.95
CA ASN A 9 -2.60 -45.06 -12.49
C ASN A 9 -1.98 -43.65 -12.47
N LYS A 10 -1.23 -43.29 -13.51
CA LYS A 10 -0.79 -41.90 -13.75
C LYS A 10 -2.04 -41.06 -14.05
N ARG A 11 -2.63 -40.48 -13.00
CA ARG A 11 -3.65 -39.44 -13.16
C ARG A 11 -3.01 -38.23 -13.84
N ASN A 12 -3.32 -38.06 -15.13
CA ASN A 12 -3.13 -36.82 -15.86
C ASN A 12 -4.03 -35.74 -15.24
N HIS A 13 -3.54 -35.05 -14.21
CA HIS A 13 -4.00 -33.71 -13.89
C HIS A 13 -3.18 -32.71 -14.72
N ARG A 14 -3.51 -32.59 -16.01
CA ARG A 14 -3.28 -31.31 -16.70
C ARG A 14 -4.29 -30.32 -16.14
N ASN A 15 -4.07 -29.91 -14.88
CA ASN A 15 -4.90 -28.91 -14.23
C ASN A 15 -4.73 -27.61 -15.00
N ASN A 16 -5.85 -27.06 -15.43
CA ASN A 16 -5.99 -25.77 -16.07
C ASN A 16 -5.31 -24.72 -15.17
N VAL A 17 -4.07 -24.37 -15.50
CA VAL A 17 -3.23 -23.50 -14.67
C VAL A 17 -3.90 -22.12 -14.66
N PRO A 18 -4.38 -21.61 -13.51
CA PRO A 18 -5.09 -20.35 -13.50
C PRO A 18 -4.10 -19.23 -13.88
N HIS A 19 -4.28 -18.72 -15.10
CA HIS A 19 -3.56 -17.58 -15.64
C HIS A 19 -4.52 -16.40 -15.65
N GLY A 20 -4.09 -15.25 -15.13
CA GLY A 20 -4.97 -14.09 -15.10
C GLY A 20 -4.63 -13.06 -14.03
N VAL A 21 -5.62 -12.24 -13.71
CA VAL A 21 -5.54 -11.13 -12.78
C VAL A 21 -6.46 -11.45 -11.60
N ILE A 22 -5.92 -11.42 -10.39
CA ILE A 22 -6.66 -11.65 -9.15
C ILE A 22 -6.68 -10.34 -8.36
N PHE A 23 -7.86 -9.91 -7.95
CA PHE A 23 -8.06 -8.76 -7.07
C PHE A 23 -8.15 -9.26 -5.63
N VAL A 24 -7.20 -8.86 -4.79
CA VAL A 24 -7.12 -9.31 -3.40
C VAL A 24 -7.37 -8.13 -2.46
N ASP A 25 -8.27 -8.28 -1.49
CA ASP A 25 -8.34 -7.38 -0.34
C ASP A 25 -7.26 -7.81 0.66
N LYS A 26 -6.11 -7.12 0.63
CA LYS A 26 -4.97 -7.43 1.50
C LYS A 26 -5.35 -7.09 2.95
N PRO A 27 -5.26 -8.05 3.91
CA PRO A 27 -5.43 -7.75 5.32
C PRO A 27 -4.23 -6.95 5.87
N ALA A 28 -4.36 -6.41 7.07
CA ALA A 28 -3.24 -5.78 7.78
C ALA A 28 -2.14 -6.81 8.12
N GLU A 29 -0.98 -6.33 8.59
CA GLU A 29 0.19 -7.11 9.02
C GLU A 29 0.93 -7.91 7.94
N LEU A 30 0.28 -8.23 6.81
CA LEU A 30 0.94 -8.93 5.71
C LEU A 30 1.65 -7.97 4.77
N THR A 31 2.84 -8.33 4.31
CA THR A 31 3.46 -7.63 3.18
C THR A 31 2.74 -7.99 1.87
N SER A 32 2.89 -7.16 0.84
CA SER A 32 2.41 -7.51 -0.50
C SER A 32 3.08 -8.78 -1.06
N HIS A 33 4.30 -9.09 -0.62
CA HIS A 33 5.00 -10.30 -1.02
C HIS A 33 4.43 -11.55 -0.36
N ASP A 34 3.97 -11.46 0.89
CA ASP A 34 3.31 -12.58 1.57
C ASP A 34 2.02 -12.99 0.83
N VAL A 35 1.25 -12.01 0.33
CA VAL A 35 0.09 -12.26 -0.53
C VAL A 35 0.48 -12.98 -1.82
N VAL A 36 1.53 -12.49 -2.49
CA VAL A 36 2.05 -13.13 -3.72
C VAL A 36 2.47 -14.58 -3.45
N ASP A 37 3.11 -14.85 -2.32
CA ASP A 37 3.56 -16.19 -1.95
C ASP A 37 2.39 -17.12 -1.60
N ARG A 38 1.33 -16.59 -0.98
CA ARG A 38 0.08 -17.34 -0.74
C ARG A 38 -0.65 -17.66 -2.05
N VAL A 39 -0.77 -16.70 -2.96
CA VAL A 39 -1.33 -16.91 -4.31
C VAL A 39 -0.50 -17.93 -5.10
N ARG A 40 0.83 -17.86 -5.03
CA ARG A 40 1.73 -18.83 -5.66
C ARG A 40 1.48 -20.25 -5.17
N ARG A 41 1.28 -20.42 -3.85
CA ARG A 41 0.96 -21.73 -3.25
C ARG A 41 -0.43 -22.24 -3.69
N ALA A 42 -1.45 -21.39 -3.64
CA ALA A 42 -2.81 -21.75 -4.03
C ALA A 42 -2.94 -22.13 -5.51
N THR A 43 -2.24 -21.41 -6.40
CA THR A 43 -2.35 -21.60 -7.85
C THR A 43 -1.37 -22.62 -8.43
N GLY A 44 -0.29 -22.94 -7.72
CA GLY A 44 0.84 -23.73 -8.24
C GLY A 44 1.68 -23.01 -9.32
N VAL A 45 1.40 -21.73 -9.60
CA VAL A 45 2.08 -20.98 -10.67
C VAL A 45 3.31 -20.27 -10.13
N ARG A 46 4.50 -20.56 -10.67
CA ARG A 46 5.74 -19.91 -10.22
C ARG A 46 5.78 -18.40 -10.49
N THR A 47 5.35 -17.98 -11.69
CA THR A 47 5.38 -16.59 -12.14
C THR A 47 4.17 -15.82 -11.58
N VAL A 48 4.37 -15.14 -10.45
CA VAL A 48 3.34 -14.30 -9.81
C VAL A 48 3.98 -12.97 -9.42
N GLY A 49 3.28 -11.87 -9.69
CA GLY A 49 3.67 -10.51 -9.30
C GLY A 49 2.47 -9.68 -8.83
N HIS A 50 2.70 -8.42 -8.47
CA HIS A 50 1.64 -7.49 -8.05
C HIS A 50 1.84 -6.09 -8.68
N THR A 51 0.80 -5.28 -8.72
CA THR A 51 0.80 -3.99 -9.46
C THR A 51 0.92 -2.76 -8.56
N GLY A 52 1.71 -2.89 -7.48
CA GLY A 52 1.98 -1.81 -6.55
C GLY A 52 1.93 -2.27 -5.10
N THR A 53 3.01 -2.03 -4.37
CA THR A 53 3.15 -2.42 -2.97
C THR A 53 2.15 -1.68 -2.09
N LEU A 54 1.59 -2.40 -1.12
CA LEU A 54 0.99 -1.86 0.10
C LEU A 54 1.92 -2.20 1.27
N ASP A 55 2.13 -1.21 2.13
CA ASP A 55 2.85 -1.37 3.40
C ASP A 55 2.11 -2.37 4.31
N PRO A 56 2.78 -2.99 5.30
CA PRO A 56 2.16 -3.97 6.21
C PRO A 56 0.90 -3.44 6.90
N ILE A 57 0.96 -2.25 7.51
CA ILE A 57 -0.17 -1.55 8.13
C ILE A 57 -1.33 -1.24 7.16
N ALA A 58 -1.04 -1.17 5.86
CA ALA A 58 -2.04 -0.81 4.88
C ALA A 58 -2.92 -2.02 4.51
N THR A 59 -4.19 -1.81 4.26
CA THR A 59 -5.13 -2.84 3.78
C THR A 59 -5.67 -2.50 2.40
N GLY A 60 -6.50 -3.37 1.84
CA GLY A 60 -7.28 -3.04 0.65
C GLY A 60 -6.73 -3.64 -0.64
N LEU A 61 -7.16 -3.06 -1.75
CA LEU A 61 -7.02 -3.65 -3.07
C LEU A 61 -5.55 -3.84 -3.48
N LEU A 62 -5.18 -5.09 -3.73
CA LEU A 62 -3.93 -5.51 -4.33
C LEU A 62 -4.23 -6.34 -5.57
N ILE A 63 -3.81 -5.84 -6.75
CA ILE A 63 -3.92 -6.60 -7.99
C ILE A 63 -2.71 -7.53 -8.09
N VAL A 64 -2.98 -8.83 -8.18
CA VAL A 64 -2.01 -9.91 -8.31
C VAL A 64 -2.11 -10.50 -9.70
N LEU A 65 -0.96 -10.67 -10.36
CA LEU A 65 -0.85 -11.15 -11.72
C LEU A 65 -0.27 -12.56 -11.71
N VAL A 66 -1.00 -13.52 -12.26
CA VAL A 66 -0.65 -14.95 -12.25
C VAL A 66 -0.35 -15.43 -13.66
N GLY A 67 0.88 -15.90 -13.88
CA GLY A 67 1.37 -16.39 -15.16
C GLY A 67 2.02 -15.32 -16.03
N ARG A 68 2.82 -15.78 -17.01
CA ARG A 68 3.64 -14.91 -17.87
C ARG A 68 2.81 -13.86 -18.62
N ALA A 69 1.66 -14.25 -19.18
CA ALA A 69 0.80 -13.34 -19.94
C ALA A 69 0.30 -12.19 -19.05
N ALA A 70 -0.26 -12.50 -17.88
CA ALA A 70 -0.74 -11.48 -16.94
C ALA A 70 0.39 -10.58 -16.44
N THR A 71 1.56 -11.14 -16.10
CA THR A 71 2.68 -10.33 -15.59
C THR A 71 3.25 -9.34 -16.62
N LYS A 72 3.03 -9.55 -17.93
CA LYS A 72 3.41 -8.57 -18.96
C LYS A 72 2.58 -7.28 -18.87
N GLU A 73 1.35 -7.36 -18.34
CA GLU A 73 0.47 -6.22 -18.18
C GLU A 73 0.76 -5.39 -16.91
N GLN A 74 1.75 -5.78 -16.09
CA GLN A 74 2.04 -5.13 -14.81
C GLN A 74 2.23 -3.62 -14.96
N GLN A 75 2.94 -3.18 -16.00
CA GLN A 75 3.20 -1.76 -16.24
C GLN A 75 1.94 -0.96 -16.55
N SER A 76 0.95 -1.57 -17.21
CA SER A 76 -0.34 -0.94 -17.53
C SER A 76 -1.13 -0.64 -16.24
N TYR A 77 -1.23 -1.61 -15.34
CA TYR A 77 -1.88 -1.42 -14.03
C TYR A 77 -1.11 -0.45 -13.12
N MET A 78 0.23 -0.51 -13.14
CA MET A 78 1.07 0.39 -12.34
C MET A 78 0.85 1.87 -12.69
N LYS A 79 0.41 2.21 -13.90
CA LYS A 79 0.14 3.59 -14.33
C LYS A 79 -1.22 4.14 -13.87
N LEU A 80 -2.15 3.28 -13.50
CA LEU A 80 -3.50 3.70 -13.08
C LEU A 80 -3.44 4.61 -11.85
N SER A 81 -4.40 5.51 -11.67
CA SER A 81 -4.55 6.27 -10.43
C SER A 81 -4.95 5.34 -9.28
N LYS A 82 -4.76 5.80 -8.04
CA LYS A 82 -5.12 5.05 -6.85
C LYS A 82 -5.98 5.91 -5.94
N GLU A 83 -6.91 5.27 -5.24
CA GLU A 83 -7.74 5.90 -4.21
C GLU A 83 -7.44 5.24 -2.87
N TYR A 84 -7.28 6.07 -1.84
CA TYR A 84 -6.98 5.65 -0.49
C TYR A 84 -7.93 6.30 0.50
N MET A 85 -8.36 5.54 1.51
CA MET A 85 -8.84 6.06 2.77
C MET A 85 -7.69 6.03 3.77
N VAL A 86 -7.35 7.16 4.35
CA VAL A 86 -6.23 7.30 5.29
C VAL A 86 -6.71 7.93 6.58
N THR A 87 -6.25 7.41 7.72
CA THR A 87 -6.38 8.06 9.02
C THR A 87 -5.01 8.56 9.46
N MET A 88 -4.95 9.83 9.84
CA MET A 88 -3.77 10.47 10.41
C MET A 88 -4.02 10.86 11.86
N GLU A 89 -2.97 10.83 12.68
CA GLU A 89 -2.96 11.28 14.07
C GLU A 89 -2.02 12.49 14.19
N LEU A 90 -2.55 13.63 14.63
CA LEU A 90 -1.79 14.84 14.90
C LEU A 90 -1.02 14.75 16.22
N GLY A 91 0.07 15.50 16.33
CA GLY A 91 0.85 15.60 17.58
C GLY A 91 1.89 14.52 17.76
N ARG A 92 2.10 13.67 16.75
CA ARG A 92 3.13 12.63 16.73
C ARG A 92 3.96 12.69 15.47
N VAL A 93 5.20 12.22 15.57
CA VAL A 93 6.10 11.97 14.44
C VAL A 93 6.79 10.61 14.62
N SER A 94 7.14 9.95 13.52
CA SER A 94 7.91 8.71 13.53
C SER A 94 8.96 8.70 12.42
N ASP A 95 9.93 7.79 12.52
CA ASP A 95 10.98 7.59 11.52
C ASP A 95 10.47 6.97 10.20
N THR A 96 9.33 6.28 10.24
CA THR A 96 8.64 5.68 9.08
C THR A 96 7.48 6.53 8.54
N TYR A 97 7.12 7.62 9.23
CA TYR A 97 5.93 8.45 8.99
C TYR A 97 4.58 7.73 9.17
N ASP A 98 4.59 6.54 9.78
CA ASP A 98 3.41 5.76 10.17
C ASP A 98 3.55 5.26 11.61
N ALA A 99 2.49 4.59 12.10
CA ALA A 99 2.43 4.03 13.44
C ALA A 99 3.35 2.80 13.67
N ASP A 100 3.89 2.16 12.62
CA ASP A 100 4.81 1.02 12.75
C ASP A 100 6.23 1.47 13.15
N GLY A 101 6.52 2.77 13.02
CA GLY A 101 7.82 3.35 13.35
C GLY A 101 8.02 3.70 14.82
N LYS A 102 9.23 4.16 15.13
CA LYS A 102 9.58 4.70 16.45
C LYS A 102 8.94 6.09 16.61
N CYS A 103 7.80 6.11 17.28
CA CYS A 103 7.00 7.32 17.46
C CYS A 103 7.51 8.20 18.62
N LYS A 104 7.35 9.51 18.47
CA LYS A 104 7.58 10.53 19.51
C LYS A 104 6.43 11.54 19.50
N VAL A 105 6.11 12.09 20.67
CA VAL A 105 5.21 13.25 20.79
C VAL A 105 5.91 14.47 20.22
N SER A 106 5.23 15.22 19.36
CA SER A 106 5.73 16.44 18.72
C SER A 106 4.96 17.70 19.07
N ALA A 107 3.75 17.57 19.62
CA ALA A 107 2.97 18.69 20.13
C ALA A 107 2.11 18.24 21.31
N ASP A 108 1.80 19.16 22.22
CA ASP A 108 0.90 18.90 23.34
C ASP A 108 -0.58 19.01 22.92
N GLN A 109 -1.47 18.58 23.81
CA GLN A 109 -2.91 18.57 23.57
C GLN A 109 -3.49 19.97 23.31
N GLU A 110 -2.94 21.02 23.91
CA GLU A 110 -3.44 22.38 23.75
C GLU A 110 -3.09 22.93 22.36
N MET A 111 -1.89 22.63 21.85
CA MET A 111 -1.53 22.96 20.47
C MET A 111 -2.40 22.23 19.45
N ILE A 112 -2.66 20.93 19.65
CA ILE A 112 -3.44 20.15 18.69
C ILE A 112 -4.92 20.60 18.68
N LYS A 113 -5.50 20.93 19.84
CA LYS A 113 -6.88 21.46 19.94
C LYS A 113 -7.10 22.78 19.21
N GLN A 114 -6.04 23.56 18.97
CA GLN A 114 -6.13 24.80 18.19
C GLN A 114 -6.29 24.54 16.68
N ILE A 115 -6.06 23.31 16.22
CA ILE A 115 -6.27 22.94 14.82
C ILE A 115 -7.77 22.75 14.57
N ASP A 116 -8.40 23.82 14.09
CA ASP A 116 -9.78 23.76 13.63
C ASP A 116 -9.89 23.29 12.16
N ARG A 117 -11.12 23.02 11.74
CA ARG A 117 -11.42 22.55 10.39
C ARG A 117 -11.01 23.55 9.30
N ARG A 118 -11.10 24.86 9.55
CA ARG A 118 -10.77 25.90 8.56
C ARG A 118 -9.27 25.99 8.33
N VAL A 119 -8.47 25.92 9.39
CA VAL A 119 -7.01 25.85 9.32
C VAL A 119 -6.59 24.61 8.56
N PHE A 120 -7.18 23.47 8.89
CA PHE A 120 -6.89 22.19 8.23
C PHE A 120 -7.22 22.21 6.73
N ASP A 121 -8.42 22.69 6.36
CA ASP A 121 -8.83 22.77 4.95
C ASP A 121 -7.90 23.69 4.13
N ARG A 122 -7.41 24.79 4.73
CA ARG A 122 -6.43 25.70 4.10
C ARG A 122 -5.07 25.03 3.87
N VAL A 123 -4.64 24.15 4.78
CA VAL A 123 -3.43 23.36 4.57
C VAL A 123 -3.66 22.31 3.48
N LEU A 124 -4.78 21.60 3.51
CA LEU A 124 -5.11 20.57 2.51
C LEU A 124 -5.17 21.13 1.08
N SER A 125 -5.70 22.34 0.89
CA SER A 125 -5.81 22.95 -0.44
C SER A 125 -4.46 23.11 -1.15
N LYS A 126 -3.36 23.22 -0.41
CA LYS A 126 -2.00 23.32 -0.97
C LYS A 126 -1.51 22.02 -1.62
N TYR A 127 -2.12 20.89 -1.26
CA TYR A 127 -1.74 19.56 -1.76
C TYR A 127 -2.57 19.10 -2.97
N MET A 128 -3.60 19.86 -3.36
CA MET A 128 -4.38 19.56 -4.56
C MET A 128 -3.59 19.87 -5.85
N GLY A 129 -3.77 19.04 -6.88
CA GLY A 129 -3.08 19.21 -8.15
C GLY A 129 -1.68 18.62 -8.16
N ILE A 130 -0.77 19.22 -8.93
CA ILE A 130 0.61 18.73 -9.06
C ILE A 130 1.45 19.34 -7.94
N VAL A 131 2.05 18.49 -7.10
CA VAL A 131 2.88 18.93 -5.98
C VAL A 131 4.18 18.13 -5.89
N PRO A 132 5.29 18.75 -5.46
CA PRO A 132 6.52 18.03 -5.18
C PRO A 132 6.34 17.21 -3.90
N GLN A 133 6.71 15.94 -3.95
CA GLN A 133 6.74 15.06 -2.79
C GLN A 133 8.10 14.39 -2.66
N THR A 134 8.70 14.52 -1.48
CA THR A 134 9.85 13.71 -1.09
C THR A 134 9.36 12.34 -0.59
N PRO A 135 9.78 11.23 -1.20
CA PRO A 135 9.45 9.89 -0.71
C PRO A 135 9.96 9.66 0.72
N PRO A 136 9.37 8.73 1.49
CA PRO A 136 9.80 8.48 2.86
C PRO A 136 11.17 7.77 2.87
N PRO A 137 11.97 7.94 3.95
CA PRO A 137 13.24 7.23 4.09
C PRO A 137 13.09 5.71 3.98
N PHE A 138 11.99 5.16 4.53
CA PHE A 138 11.61 3.76 4.41
C PHE A 138 10.82 3.47 3.12
N SER A 139 11.47 3.69 1.97
CA SER A 139 10.90 3.40 0.64
C SER A 139 11.72 2.37 -0.14
N ALA A 140 11.12 1.81 -1.19
CA ALA A 140 11.77 0.84 -2.09
C ALA A 140 12.63 1.52 -3.17
N ILE A 141 12.78 2.85 -3.13
CA ILE A 141 13.58 3.62 -4.09
C ILE A 141 15.05 3.24 -3.94
N HIS A 142 15.76 3.13 -5.07
CA HIS A 142 17.20 2.87 -5.04
C HIS A 142 17.97 4.18 -4.94
N VAL A 143 18.91 4.24 -4.00
CA VAL A 143 19.88 5.30 -3.78
C VAL A 143 21.27 4.66 -3.90
N HIS A 144 22.08 5.10 -4.86
CA HIS A 144 23.38 4.51 -5.18
C HIS A 144 23.36 2.97 -5.33
N GLY A 145 22.31 2.43 -5.96
CA GLY A 145 22.15 0.99 -6.19
C GLY A 145 21.58 0.20 -5.00
N VAL A 146 21.35 0.82 -3.84
CA VAL A 146 20.79 0.18 -2.63
C VAL A 146 19.39 0.72 -2.34
N LYS A 147 18.45 -0.12 -1.91
CA LYS A 147 17.10 0.34 -1.52
C LYS A 147 17.17 1.24 -0.28
N ALA A 148 16.49 2.38 -0.31
CA ALA A 148 16.47 3.39 0.74
C ALA A 148 16.14 2.81 2.13
N TYR A 149 15.15 1.92 2.23
CA TYR A 149 14.82 1.28 3.51
C TYR A 149 15.99 0.48 4.12
N LYS A 150 16.90 -0.08 3.31
CA LYS A 150 18.07 -0.82 3.81
C LYS A 150 19.09 0.12 4.44
N LEU A 151 19.26 1.32 3.87
CA LEU A 151 20.13 2.36 4.40
C LEU A 151 19.54 2.97 5.68
N ALA A 152 18.23 3.27 5.67
CA ALA A 152 17.52 3.80 6.84
C ALA A 152 17.59 2.85 8.05
N ARG A 153 17.46 1.53 7.84
CA ARG A 153 17.61 0.51 8.89
C ARG A 153 19.02 0.46 9.49
N LYS A 154 20.04 0.90 8.77
CA LYS A 154 21.42 1.04 9.26
C LYS A 154 21.68 2.37 9.98
N GLY A 155 20.66 3.24 10.08
CA GLY A 155 20.80 4.59 10.63
C GLY A 155 21.47 5.58 9.68
N GLU A 156 21.70 5.21 8.41
CA GLU A 156 22.28 6.10 7.42
C GLU A 156 21.23 7.11 6.93
N ARG A 157 21.62 8.39 6.88
CA ARG A 157 20.73 9.45 6.37
C ARG A 157 20.52 9.26 4.88
N VAL A 158 19.27 9.01 4.49
CA VAL A 158 18.90 8.87 3.07
C VAL A 158 18.32 10.19 2.57
N GLU A 159 19.05 10.88 1.70
CA GLU A 159 18.53 12.05 0.99
C GLU A 159 17.83 11.61 -0.29
N LEU A 160 16.51 11.77 -0.32
CA LEU A 160 15.67 11.44 -1.47
C LEU A 160 15.28 12.71 -2.22
N GLN A 161 15.44 12.69 -3.53
CA GLN A 161 15.04 13.81 -4.38
C GLN A 161 13.50 13.87 -4.51
N PRO A 162 12.90 15.07 -4.39
CA PRO A 162 11.47 15.25 -4.61
C PRO A 162 11.05 14.80 -6.01
N ARG A 163 9.81 14.30 -6.12
CA ARG A 163 9.17 13.94 -7.39
C ARG A 163 7.79 14.56 -7.44
N ASN A 164 7.37 14.96 -8.64
CA ASN A 164 6.01 15.46 -8.82
C ASN A 164 5.02 14.30 -8.72
N ILE A 165 4.05 14.48 -7.84
CA ILE A 165 2.84 13.66 -7.76
C ILE A 165 1.65 14.52 -8.16
N GLN A 166 0.55 13.90 -8.51
CA GLN A 166 -0.71 14.59 -8.74
C GLN A 166 -1.77 14.07 -7.78
N ILE A 167 -2.38 14.97 -7.02
CA ILE A 167 -3.56 14.68 -6.23
C ILE A 167 -4.78 15.17 -7.01
N PHE A 168 -5.63 14.22 -7.40
CA PHE A 168 -6.85 14.47 -8.14
C PHE A 168 -8.01 14.84 -7.22
N GLU A 169 -8.02 14.30 -6.00
CA GLU A 169 -9.07 14.54 -5.01
C GLU A 169 -8.51 14.38 -3.59
N ILE A 170 -8.89 15.27 -2.68
CA ILE A 170 -8.76 15.12 -1.23
C ILE A 170 -10.10 15.50 -0.61
N LYS A 171 -10.68 14.61 0.20
CA LYS A 171 -11.92 14.86 0.96
C LYS A 171 -11.71 14.51 2.41
N VAL A 172 -12.16 15.39 3.31
CA VAL A 172 -12.23 15.09 4.74
C VAL A 172 -13.51 14.29 4.99
N ILE A 173 -13.36 13.09 5.54
CA ILE A 173 -14.48 12.19 5.87
C ILE A 173 -14.84 12.33 7.34
N ASP A 174 -13.83 12.36 8.21
CA ASP A 174 -14.01 12.55 9.63
C ASP A 174 -12.92 13.47 10.17
N PHE A 175 -13.30 14.36 11.09
CA PHE A 175 -12.42 15.37 11.67
C PHE A 175 -12.61 15.37 13.19
N GLN A 176 -11.87 14.53 13.89
CA GLN A 176 -11.97 14.33 15.34
C GLN A 176 -10.59 14.34 15.98
N ILE A 177 -10.10 15.52 16.32
CA ILE A 177 -8.79 15.73 16.93
C ILE A 177 -8.52 14.72 18.07
N PRO A 178 -7.38 13.99 18.05
CA PRO A 178 -6.23 14.14 17.15
C PRO A 178 -6.31 13.36 15.84
N PHE A 179 -7.39 12.61 15.59
CA PHE A 179 -7.56 11.75 14.42
C PHE A 179 -8.37 12.42 13.30
N ILE A 180 -7.85 12.33 12.08
CA ILE A 180 -8.54 12.86 10.89
C ILE A 180 -8.50 11.80 9.80
N THR A 181 -9.65 11.54 9.18
CA THR A 181 -9.77 10.57 8.08
C THR A 181 -10.02 11.30 6.76
N LEU A 182 -9.25 10.94 5.75
CA LEU A 182 -9.30 11.51 4.42
C LEU A 182 -9.54 10.44 3.36
N ILE A 183 -10.24 10.80 2.28
CA ILE A 183 -10.19 10.10 1.00
C ILE A 183 -9.25 10.87 0.07
N ILE A 184 -8.30 10.16 -0.53
CA ILE A 184 -7.28 10.74 -1.41
C ILE A 184 -7.21 9.93 -2.71
N LYS A 185 -7.46 10.60 -3.83
CA LYS A 185 -7.24 10.04 -5.17
C LYS A 185 -5.99 10.66 -5.78
N CYS A 186 -5.01 9.84 -6.13
CA CYS A 186 -3.69 10.33 -6.54
C CYS A 186 -3.07 9.53 -7.69
N SER A 187 -2.03 10.12 -8.29
CA SER A 187 -1.21 9.47 -9.30
C SER A 187 -0.40 8.33 -8.71
N THR A 188 0.10 7.46 -9.58
CA THR A 188 1.07 6.43 -9.18
C THR A 188 2.33 7.04 -8.56
N GLY A 189 3.00 6.29 -7.67
CA GLY A 189 4.20 6.73 -6.97
C GLY A 189 3.97 7.69 -5.80
N THR A 190 2.72 8.06 -5.52
CA THR A 190 2.37 8.87 -4.33
C THR A 190 2.52 8.07 -3.05
N TYR A 191 3.28 8.60 -2.10
CA TYR A 191 3.41 8.06 -0.75
C TYR A 191 2.47 8.80 0.19
N ILE A 192 1.40 8.12 0.62
CA ILE A 192 0.41 8.72 1.53
C ILE A 192 1.05 9.08 2.88
N ARG A 193 1.98 8.27 3.37
CA ARG A 193 2.76 8.56 4.59
C ARG A 193 3.53 9.88 4.51
N SER A 194 4.21 10.16 3.38
CA SER A 194 4.87 11.44 3.15
C SER A 194 3.91 12.61 3.11
N LEU A 195 2.71 12.41 2.53
CA LEU A 195 1.67 13.44 2.48
C LEU A 195 1.16 13.77 3.89
N VAL A 196 0.86 12.75 4.70
CA VAL A 196 0.47 12.92 6.11
C VAL A 196 1.56 13.64 6.91
N HIS A 197 2.82 13.23 6.77
CA HIS A 197 3.94 13.90 7.43
C HIS A 197 4.07 15.38 7.03
N ALA A 198 3.93 15.68 5.74
CA ALA A 198 4.01 17.05 5.23
C ALA A 198 2.86 17.92 5.77
N ILE A 199 1.62 17.40 5.77
CA ILE A 199 0.45 18.09 6.33
C ILE A 199 0.68 18.39 7.82
N GLY A 200 1.13 17.40 8.60
CA GLY A 200 1.42 17.59 10.02
C GLY A 200 2.52 18.61 10.28
N LYS A 201 3.54 18.68 9.42
CA LYS A 201 4.60 19.69 9.50
C LYS A 201 4.05 21.10 9.22
N GLU A 202 3.21 21.25 8.20
CA GLU A 202 2.58 22.53 7.85
C GLU A 202 1.62 23.04 8.93
N LEU A 203 0.98 22.12 9.66
CA LEU A 203 0.16 22.42 10.84
C LEU A 203 0.98 22.71 12.10
N ALA A 204 2.31 22.58 12.03
CA ALA A 204 3.24 22.70 13.16
C ALA A 204 2.99 21.72 14.34
N THR A 205 2.12 20.73 14.17
CA THR A 205 1.85 19.70 15.20
C THR A 205 2.68 18.43 15.00
N GLY A 206 3.14 18.18 13.77
CA GLY A 206 3.48 16.84 13.32
C GLY A 206 2.24 15.96 13.10
N ALA A 207 2.41 14.90 12.31
CA ALA A 207 1.41 13.86 12.15
C ALA A 207 2.04 12.54 11.72
N ILE A 208 1.39 11.43 12.06
CA ILE A 208 1.69 10.09 11.55
C ILE A 208 0.46 9.48 10.89
N MET A 209 0.69 8.57 9.95
CA MET A 209 -0.38 7.74 9.39
C MET A 209 -0.66 6.55 10.31
N THR A 210 -1.89 6.41 10.79
CA THR A 210 -2.29 5.32 11.71
C THR A 210 -3.10 4.23 11.02
N ALA A 211 -3.76 4.54 9.91
CA ALA A 211 -4.42 3.54 9.07
C ALA A 211 -4.37 3.96 7.60
N LEU A 212 -4.28 2.96 6.72
CA LEU A 212 -4.36 3.16 5.27
C LEU A 212 -5.14 2.02 4.64
N ARG A 213 -6.11 2.34 3.80
CA ARG A 213 -6.83 1.37 2.99
C ARG A 213 -6.86 1.83 1.53
N ARG A 214 -6.32 1.04 0.62
CA ARG A 214 -6.46 1.30 -0.82
C ARG A 214 -7.81 0.82 -1.30
N THR A 215 -8.73 1.74 -1.56
CA THR A 215 -10.11 1.44 -1.96
C THR A 215 -10.24 1.20 -3.45
N ALA A 216 -9.35 1.77 -4.27
CA ALA A 216 -9.39 1.60 -5.72
C ALA A 216 -8.03 1.70 -6.43
N ILE A 217 -7.93 1.07 -7.60
CA ILE A 217 -6.85 1.22 -8.58
C ILE A 217 -7.51 1.42 -9.94
N GLY A 218 -7.46 2.63 -10.50
CA GLY A 218 -8.18 2.98 -11.73
C GLY A 218 -9.67 2.64 -11.63
N PRO A 219 -10.23 1.78 -12.51
CA PRO A 219 -11.63 1.38 -12.47
C PRO A 219 -11.92 0.26 -11.45
N TYR A 220 -10.89 -0.39 -10.89
CA TYR A 220 -11.05 -1.54 -10.01
C TYR A 220 -11.23 -1.08 -8.58
N ARG A 221 -12.24 -1.61 -7.88
CA ARG A 221 -12.52 -1.29 -6.48
C ARG A 221 -12.36 -2.51 -5.56
N VAL A 222 -12.07 -2.22 -4.30
CA VAL A 222 -11.82 -3.24 -3.26
C VAL A 222 -13.06 -4.07 -2.96
N GLU A 223 -14.27 -3.55 -3.16
CA GLU A 223 -15.52 -4.26 -2.91
C GLU A 223 -15.71 -5.48 -3.83
N SER A 224 -15.01 -5.51 -4.97
CA SER A 224 -15.00 -6.65 -5.91
C SER A 224 -13.80 -7.57 -5.70
N ALA A 225 -12.96 -7.31 -4.70
CA ALA A 225 -11.79 -8.11 -4.41
C ALA A 225 -12.13 -9.30 -3.51
N GLN A 226 -11.42 -10.40 -3.69
CA GLN A 226 -11.53 -11.58 -2.84
C GLN A 226 -10.69 -11.39 -1.58
N THR A 227 -11.18 -11.92 -0.45
CA THR A 227 -10.36 -12.01 0.75
C THR A 227 -9.26 -13.05 0.55
N LEU A 228 -8.17 -12.88 1.29
CA LEU A 228 -7.04 -13.80 1.16
C LEU A 228 -7.38 -15.22 1.63
N ASP A 229 -8.32 -15.38 2.57
CA ASP A 229 -8.75 -16.70 3.05
C ASP A 229 -9.61 -17.46 2.03
N ALA A 230 -10.36 -16.74 1.18
CA ALA A 230 -11.09 -17.37 0.07
C ALA A 230 -10.15 -18.03 -0.95
N LEU A 231 -8.90 -17.59 -1.04
CA LEU A 231 -7.89 -18.15 -1.95
C LEU A 231 -7.23 -19.44 -1.42
N ASP A 232 -7.30 -19.69 -0.12
CA ASP A 232 -6.73 -20.89 0.51
C ASP A 232 -7.69 -22.09 0.49
N THR A 233 -8.95 -21.87 0.09
CA THR A 233 -9.93 -22.95 0.02
C THR A 233 -9.81 -23.60 -1.36
N PRO A 234 -9.45 -24.90 -1.46
CA PRO A 234 -9.44 -25.56 -2.74
C PRO A 234 -10.86 -25.57 -3.29
N THR A 235 -11.05 -24.97 -4.47
CA THR A 235 -12.27 -25.17 -5.26
C THR A 235 -12.44 -26.68 -5.46
N VAL A 236 -13.46 -27.25 -4.83
CA VAL A 236 -13.81 -28.68 -4.86
C VAL A 236 -14.21 -29.08 -6.27
#